data_AF-A0A2N5KAT0-F1
#
_entry.id   AF-A0A2N5KAT0-F1
#
_cell.length_a   1.000
_cell.length_b   1.000
_cell.length_c   1.000
_cell.angle_alpha   90.00
_cell.angle_beta   90.00
_cell.angle_gamma   90.00
#
_symmetry.space_group_name_H-M   'P 1'
#
loop_
_entity.id
_entity.type
_entity.pdbx_description
1 polymer ?
#
loop_
_entity_poly.entity_id
_entity_poly.type
_entity_poly.pdbx_seq_one_letter_code
_entity_poly.pdbx_strand_id
1 'polypeptide(L)'
;MSETAEATMTDLRTAVNDILSTIDREREREIISRRFGLHDRKETLEQIGELLGITRERVRQLEKAILIRLKIAAEDGLPHVQQLEKQFIRHLHEMGRVAKVSDLAQRVSKDNSERNRAHVAFVAELAPNLAVIDENDHYHHSVAIKDHVDEKKARSHVDEIVKTVKKHGEPLSIEQLHDQLDHEHPDHVRALASISKNLAHLKDKWGLTKWPTVNPKNIRDKIYVILQDNGKPMHFSE
;
A
#
# COMPACT_ATOMS: atom_id res chain seq x y z
N MET A 1 18.20 -16.96 8.16
CA MET A 1 17.19 -15.89 7.90
C MET A 1 16.93 -15.60 6.41
N SER A 2 17.59 -16.30 5.46
CA SER A 2 17.31 -16.23 4.01
C SER A 2 16.17 -17.19 3.61
N GLU A 3 16.21 -18.39 4.17
CA GLU A 3 15.33 -19.52 3.84
C GLU A 3 13.83 -19.22 4.07
N THR A 4 13.48 -18.47 5.12
CA THR A 4 12.09 -18.09 5.41
C THR A 4 11.51 -17.09 4.42
N ALA A 5 12.31 -16.15 3.91
CA ALA A 5 11.84 -15.16 2.93
C ALA A 5 11.69 -15.77 1.53
N GLU A 6 12.58 -16.71 1.21
CA GLU A 6 12.56 -17.47 -0.03
C GLU A 6 11.37 -18.46 -0.07
N ALA A 7 11.06 -19.08 1.08
CA ALA A 7 9.84 -19.86 1.26
C ALA A 7 8.57 -19.02 1.07
N THR A 8 8.44 -17.84 1.70
CA THR A 8 7.26 -16.98 1.51
C THR A 8 7.10 -16.48 0.08
N MET A 9 8.21 -16.15 -0.60
CA MET A 9 8.14 -15.73 -2.01
C MET A 9 7.64 -16.86 -2.91
N THR A 10 8.01 -18.10 -2.58
CA THR A 10 7.54 -19.30 -3.28
C THR A 10 6.06 -19.53 -3.00
N ASP A 11 5.62 -19.42 -1.74
CA ASP A 11 4.22 -19.54 -1.33
C ASP A 11 3.33 -18.52 -2.06
N LEU A 12 3.80 -17.28 -2.20
CA LEU A 12 3.08 -16.18 -2.85
C LEU A 12 2.87 -16.44 -4.35
N ARG A 13 3.90 -16.91 -5.05
CA ARG A 13 3.81 -17.28 -6.48
C ARG A 13 2.89 -18.48 -6.69
N THR A 14 3.01 -19.50 -5.83
CA THR A 14 2.17 -20.69 -5.87
C THR A 14 0.71 -20.30 -5.64
N ALA A 15 0.41 -19.49 -4.62
CA ALA A 15 -0.94 -19.01 -4.34
C ALA A 15 -1.55 -18.29 -5.55
N VAL A 16 -0.79 -17.40 -6.19
CA VAL A 16 -1.26 -16.68 -7.39
C VAL A 16 -1.56 -17.65 -8.54
N ASN A 17 -0.68 -18.62 -8.79
CA ASN A 17 -0.90 -19.60 -9.85
C ASN A 17 -2.10 -20.50 -9.57
N ASP A 18 -2.27 -20.93 -8.31
CA ASP A 18 -3.42 -21.73 -7.88
C ASP A 18 -4.73 -20.94 -8.09
N ILE A 19 -4.78 -19.68 -7.67
CA ILE A 19 -5.94 -18.80 -7.90
C ILE A 19 -6.22 -18.64 -9.40
N LEU A 20 -5.19 -18.44 -10.22
CA LEU A 20 -5.38 -18.30 -11.67
C LEU A 20 -5.87 -19.60 -12.31
N SER A 21 -5.49 -20.76 -11.76
CA SER A 21 -5.93 -22.07 -12.25
C SER A 21 -7.43 -22.32 -12.02
N THR A 22 -8.05 -21.67 -11.02
CA THR A 22 -9.50 -21.78 -10.79
C THR A 22 -10.34 -21.01 -11.79
N ILE A 23 -9.71 -20.18 -12.65
CA ILE A 23 -10.40 -19.47 -13.73
C ILE A 23 -10.48 -20.40 -14.93
N ASP A 24 -11.68 -20.93 -15.22
CA ASP A 24 -11.89 -21.90 -16.31
C ASP A 24 -11.53 -21.36 -17.70
N ARG A 25 -11.76 -20.06 -17.91
CA ARG A 25 -11.62 -19.41 -19.22
C ARG A 25 -10.26 -18.73 -19.34
N GLU A 26 -9.46 -19.18 -20.31
CA GLU A 26 -8.15 -18.60 -20.60
C GLU A 26 -8.19 -17.08 -20.78
N ARG A 27 -9.17 -16.59 -21.53
CA ARG A 27 -9.34 -15.15 -21.77
C ARG A 27 -9.60 -14.36 -20.49
N GLU A 28 -10.31 -14.93 -19.53
CA GLU A 28 -10.57 -14.30 -18.24
C GLU A 28 -9.32 -14.31 -17.36
N ARG A 29 -8.56 -15.42 -17.40
CA ARG A 29 -7.25 -15.52 -16.73
C ARG A 29 -6.26 -14.50 -17.28
N GLU A 30 -6.21 -14.33 -18.59
CA GLU A 30 -5.36 -13.34 -19.25
C GLU A 30 -5.73 -11.91 -18.85
N ILE A 31 -7.04 -11.58 -18.81
CA ILE A 31 -7.52 -10.26 -18.34
C ILE A 31 -7.00 -9.98 -16.92
N ILE A 32 -7.18 -10.91 -15.97
CA ILE A 32 -6.73 -10.71 -14.59
C ILE A 32 -5.20 -10.64 -14.49
N SER A 33 -4.49 -11.53 -15.16
CA SER A 33 -3.03 -11.57 -15.12
C SER A 33 -2.41 -10.26 -15.60
N ARG A 34 -2.90 -9.72 -16.72
CA ARG A 34 -2.46 -8.42 -17.26
C ARG A 34 -2.90 -7.24 -16.41
N ARG A 35 -4.13 -7.28 -15.90
CA ARG A 35 -4.71 -6.19 -15.09
C ARG A 35 -4.02 -5.99 -13.76
N PHE A 36 -3.56 -7.07 -13.13
CA PHE A 36 -2.84 -7.01 -11.87
C PHE A 36 -1.33 -7.02 -12.04
N GLY A 37 -0.80 -7.36 -13.23
CA GLY A 37 0.64 -7.45 -13.47
C GLY A 37 1.27 -8.70 -12.84
N LEU A 38 0.59 -9.84 -12.92
CA LEU A 38 0.99 -11.07 -12.22
C LEU A 38 2.18 -11.78 -12.89
N HIS A 39 2.33 -11.62 -14.20
CA HIS A 39 3.47 -12.16 -14.95
C HIS A 39 4.34 -11.05 -15.55
N ASP A 40 3.72 -9.98 -16.04
CA ASP A 40 4.39 -8.84 -16.68
C ASP A 40 3.90 -7.53 -16.02
N ARG A 41 4.17 -6.39 -16.66
CA ARG A 41 3.69 -5.08 -16.22
C ARG A 41 2.16 -5.01 -16.15
N LYS A 42 1.68 -4.18 -15.23
CA LYS A 42 0.26 -3.83 -15.11
C LYS A 42 -0.22 -3.08 -16.37
N GLU A 43 -1.34 -3.53 -16.93
CA GLU A 43 -1.96 -2.89 -18.11
C GLU A 43 -3.29 -2.19 -17.77
N THR A 44 -3.61 -1.15 -18.53
CA THR A 44 -4.89 -0.43 -18.40
C THR A 44 -6.04 -1.24 -19.02
N LEU A 45 -7.27 -0.93 -18.62
CA LEU A 45 -8.47 -1.54 -19.22
C LEU A 45 -8.57 -1.26 -20.73
N GLU A 46 -8.01 -0.15 -21.18
CA GLU A 46 -7.98 0.24 -22.59
C GLU A 46 -6.96 -0.62 -23.36
N GLN A 47 -5.73 -0.74 -22.85
CA GLN A 47 -4.69 -1.60 -23.44
C GLN A 47 -5.14 -3.07 -23.54
N ILE A 48 -5.75 -3.60 -22.47
CA ILE A 48 -6.30 -4.97 -22.46
C ILE A 48 -7.46 -5.10 -23.46
N GLY A 49 -8.29 -4.06 -23.56
CA GLY A 49 -9.42 -4.02 -24.49
C GLY A 49 -8.98 -4.08 -25.94
N GLU A 50 -8.00 -3.24 -26.31
CA GLU A 50 -7.38 -3.22 -27.65
C GLU A 50 -6.78 -4.59 -28.00
N LEU A 51 -5.99 -5.16 -27.10
CA LEU A 51 -5.33 -6.45 -27.30
C LEU A 51 -6.33 -7.60 -27.49
N LEU A 52 -7.44 -7.57 -26.75
CA LEU A 52 -8.46 -8.62 -26.81
C LEU A 52 -9.61 -8.31 -27.78
N GLY A 53 -9.57 -7.20 -28.52
CA GLY A 53 -10.63 -6.78 -29.44
C GLY A 53 -11.98 -6.53 -28.77
N ILE A 54 -11.99 -6.01 -27.54
CA ILE A 54 -13.21 -5.67 -26.78
C ILE A 54 -13.13 -4.26 -26.22
N THR A 55 -14.29 -3.68 -25.92
CA THR A 55 -14.34 -2.34 -25.34
C THR A 55 -13.79 -2.32 -23.91
N ARG A 56 -13.23 -1.17 -23.50
CA ARG A 56 -12.79 -0.90 -22.12
C ARG A 56 -13.85 -1.28 -21.09
N GLU A 57 -15.11 -0.93 -21.36
CA GLU A 57 -16.21 -1.24 -20.44
C GLU A 57 -16.48 -2.75 -20.34
N ARG A 58 -16.32 -3.49 -21.44
CA ARG A 58 -16.43 -4.95 -21.40
C ARG A 58 -15.32 -5.58 -20.56
N VAL A 59 -14.09 -5.08 -20.66
CA VAL A 59 -12.98 -5.53 -19.80
C VAL A 59 -13.30 -5.28 -18.33
N ARG A 60 -13.79 -4.08 -17.98
CA ARG A 60 -14.17 -3.72 -16.61
C ARG A 60 -15.25 -4.64 -16.03
N GLN A 61 -16.25 -4.99 -16.84
CA GLN A 61 -17.32 -5.91 -16.43
C GLN A 61 -16.78 -7.32 -16.19
N LEU A 62 -15.92 -7.81 -17.07
CA LEU A 62 -15.28 -9.11 -16.92
C LEU A 62 -14.38 -9.14 -15.69
N GLU A 63 -13.51 -8.15 -15.50
CA GLU A 63 -12.67 -7.98 -14.31
C GLU A 63 -13.51 -8.10 -13.02
N LYS A 64 -14.58 -7.30 -12.91
CA LYS A 64 -15.46 -7.33 -11.73
C LYS A 64 -16.11 -8.70 -11.52
N ALA A 65 -16.60 -9.33 -12.59
CA ALA A 65 -17.23 -10.65 -12.51
C ALA A 65 -16.25 -11.76 -12.13
N ILE A 66 -15.00 -11.67 -12.60
CA ILE A 66 -13.93 -12.60 -12.23
C ILE A 66 -13.56 -12.40 -10.76
N LEU A 67 -13.32 -11.16 -10.31
CA LEU A 67 -12.96 -10.87 -8.92
C LEU A 67 -14.00 -11.37 -7.92
N ILE A 68 -15.30 -11.21 -8.22
CA ILE A 68 -16.36 -11.74 -7.34
C ILE A 68 -16.26 -13.27 -7.22
N ARG A 69 -16.07 -13.98 -8.34
CA ARG A 69 -15.90 -15.45 -8.32
C ARG A 69 -14.65 -15.88 -7.56
N LEU A 70 -13.54 -15.16 -7.74
CA LEU A 70 -12.29 -15.45 -7.04
C LEU A 70 -12.40 -15.20 -5.53
N LYS A 71 -13.13 -14.16 -5.10
CA LYS A 71 -13.42 -13.90 -3.68
C LYS A 71 -14.21 -15.04 -3.04
N ILE A 72 -15.26 -15.51 -3.71
CA ILE A 72 -16.05 -16.67 -3.25
C ILE A 72 -15.17 -17.92 -3.16
N ALA A 73 -14.36 -18.20 -4.19
CA ALA A 73 -13.44 -19.34 -4.18
C ALA A 73 -12.37 -19.23 -3.06
N ALA A 74 -11.90 -18.01 -2.74
CA ALA A 74 -10.97 -17.78 -1.65
C ALA A 74 -11.61 -18.03 -0.27
N GLU A 75 -12.87 -17.63 -0.08
CA GLU A 75 -13.65 -17.92 1.13
C GLU A 75 -13.91 -19.44 1.29
N ASP A 76 -14.20 -20.14 0.18
CA ASP A 76 -14.52 -21.57 0.15
C ASP A 76 -13.29 -22.50 0.35
N GLY A 77 -12.10 -21.95 0.57
CA GLY A 77 -10.98 -22.71 1.14
C GLY A 77 -9.76 -22.89 0.23
N LEU A 78 -9.34 -21.86 -0.51
CA LEU A 78 -7.99 -21.84 -1.09
C LEU A 78 -6.94 -21.76 0.06
N PRO A 79 -6.24 -22.86 0.41
CA PRO A 79 -5.47 -22.92 1.66
C PRO A 79 -4.31 -21.92 1.66
N HIS A 80 -3.68 -21.72 0.49
CA HIS A 80 -2.59 -20.76 0.31
C HIS A 80 -3.02 -19.31 0.52
N VAL A 81 -4.25 -18.94 0.15
CA VAL A 81 -4.77 -17.57 0.34
C VAL A 81 -5.00 -17.30 1.83
N GLN A 82 -5.62 -18.23 2.55
CA GLN A 82 -5.86 -18.09 3.99
C GLN A 82 -4.55 -18.04 4.79
N GLN A 83 -3.54 -18.81 4.38
CA GLN A 83 -2.21 -18.77 5.01
C GLN A 83 -1.54 -17.41 4.80
N LEU A 84 -1.56 -16.89 3.57
CA LEU A 84 -0.99 -15.58 3.24
C LEU A 84 -1.76 -14.44 3.92
N GLU A 85 -3.09 -14.52 3.99
CA GLU A 85 -3.93 -13.56 4.70
C GLU A 85 -3.51 -13.46 6.18
N LYS A 86 -3.37 -14.60 6.87
CA LYS A 86 -2.90 -14.62 8.27
C LYS A 86 -1.51 -14.00 8.42
N GLN A 87 -0.61 -14.27 7.48
CA GLN A 87 0.72 -13.65 7.48
C GLN A 87 0.66 -12.14 7.25
N PHE A 88 -0.17 -11.67 6.31
CA PHE A 88 -0.36 -10.25 6.03
C PHE A 88 -0.95 -9.54 7.24
N ILE A 89 -1.98 -10.10 7.87
CA ILE A 89 -2.59 -9.56 9.10
C ILE A 89 -1.56 -9.43 10.22
N ARG A 90 -0.71 -10.44 10.43
CA ARG A 90 0.36 -10.38 11.43
C ARG A 90 1.32 -9.22 11.16
N HIS A 91 1.78 -9.07 9.92
CA HIS A 91 2.64 -7.95 9.54
C HIS A 91 1.93 -6.60 9.65
N LEU A 92 0.66 -6.52 9.26
CA LEU A 92 -0.13 -5.30 9.39
C LEU A 92 -0.32 -4.89 10.85
N HIS A 93 -0.52 -5.83 11.79
CA HIS A 93 -0.55 -5.50 13.22
C HIS A 93 0.75 -4.84 13.69
N GLU A 94 1.92 -5.37 13.29
CA GLU A 94 3.22 -4.75 13.58
C GLU A 94 3.41 -3.38 12.91
N MET A 95 2.71 -3.15 11.80
CA MET A 95 2.80 -1.92 11.00
C MET A 95 1.72 -0.89 11.33
N GLY A 96 0.91 -1.10 12.37
CA GLY A 96 -0.14 -0.16 12.76
C GLY A 96 -1.47 -0.31 11.99
N ARG A 97 -1.79 -1.54 11.59
CA ARG A 97 -3.05 -2.01 10.97
C ARG A 97 -3.30 -1.59 9.51
N VAL A 98 -2.46 -0.73 8.94
CA VAL A 98 -2.51 -0.32 7.54
C VAL A 98 -1.08 -0.11 7.01
N ALA A 99 -0.83 -0.48 5.76
CA ALA A 99 0.47 -0.28 5.15
C ALA A 99 0.36 -0.12 3.63
N LYS A 100 1.34 0.59 3.04
CA LYS A 100 1.53 0.58 1.59
C LYS A 100 1.82 -0.85 1.11
N VAL A 101 1.32 -1.21 -0.07
CA VAL A 101 1.62 -2.51 -0.70
C VAL A 101 3.12 -2.71 -0.87
N SER A 102 3.88 -1.66 -1.20
CA SER A 102 5.34 -1.72 -1.30
C SER A 102 6.01 -2.16 0.00
N ASP A 103 5.51 -1.65 1.12
CA ASP A 103 6.14 -1.85 2.42
C ASP A 103 5.75 -3.22 2.97
N LEU A 104 4.50 -3.63 2.75
CA LEU A 104 4.04 -4.98 3.07
C LEU A 104 4.78 -6.04 2.23
N ALA A 105 4.94 -5.81 0.93
CA ALA A 105 5.69 -6.69 0.03
C ALA A 105 7.15 -6.86 0.47
N GLN A 106 7.81 -5.74 0.80
CA GLN A 106 9.16 -5.74 1.36
C GLN A 106 9.25 -6.50 2.69
N ARG A 107 8.19 -6.50 3.51
CA ARG A 107 8.16 -7.22 4.79
C ARG A 107 7.96 -8.72 4.62
N VAL A 108 7.11 -9.13 3.68
CA VAL A 108 6.70 -10.54 3.48
C VAL A 108 7.80 -11.38 2.82
N SER A 109 8.42 -10.90 1.74
CA SER A 109 9.38 -11.69 0.96
C SER A 109 10.77 -11.06 0.85
N LYS A 110 11.00 -9.89 1.47
CA LYS A 110 12.21 -9.06 1.31
C LYS A 110 12.51 -8.61 -0.13
N ASP A 111 11.64 -8.94 -1.08
CA ASP A 111 11.66 -8.49 -2.45
C ASP A 111 10.61 -7.38 -2.64
N ASN A 112 11.03 -6.26 -3.20
CA ASN A 112 10.15 -5.14 -3.49
C ASN A 112 10.02 -4.91 -5.01
N SER A 113 10.21 -5.95 -5.81
CA SER A 113 9.95 -5.96 -7.25
C SER A 113 8.48 -5.63 -7.55
N GLU A 114 8.24 -5.06 -8.73
CA GLU A 114 6.88 -4.72 -9.17
C GLU A 114 5.96 -5.96 -9.19
N ARG A 115 6.50 -7.11 -9.61
CA ARG A 115 5.78 -8.38 -9.62
C ARG A 115 5.39 -8.82 -8.21
N ASN A 116 6.29 -8.72 -7.24
CA ASN A 116 5.98 -9.12 -5.86
C ASN A 116 4.92 -8.20 -5.23
N ARG A 117 4.99 -6.88 -5.51
CA ARG A 117 3.93 -5.93 -5.11
C ARG A 117 2.58 -6.29 -5.75
N ALA A 118 2.57 -6.65 -7.03
CA ALA A 118 1.38 -7.07 -7.75
C ALA A 118 0.76 -8.34 -7.13
N HIS A 119 1.58 -9.32 -6.79
CA HIS A 119 1.13 -10.54 -6.13
C HIS A 119 0.55 -10.28 -4.73
N VAL A 120 1.21 -9.45 -3.91
CA VAL A 120 0.70 -9.06 -2.59
C VAL A 120 -0.63 -8.32 -2.70
N ALA A 121 -0.72 -7.35 -3.62
CA ALA A 121 -1.97 -6.63 -3.86
C ALA A 121 -3.09 -7.55 -4.33
N PHE A 122 -2.81 -8.49 -5.25
CA PHE A 122 -3.81 -9.41 -5.77
C PHE A 122 -4.31 -10.38 -4.68
N VAL A 123 -3.42 -10.95 -3.88
CA VAL A 123 -3.81 -11.80 -2.75
C VAL A 123 -4.61 -11.01 -1.71
N ALA A 124 -4.19 -9.77 -1.40
CA ALA A 124 -4.91 -8.90 -0.48
C ALA A 124 -6.31 -8.51 -1.00
N GLU A 125 -6.47 -8.32 -2.31
CA GLU A 125 -7.77 -8.03 -2.94
C GLU A 125 -8.74 -9.19 -2.77
N LEU A 126 -8.26 -10.43 -2.72
CA LEU A 126 -9.09 -11.64 -2.56
C LEU A 126 -9.33 -12.03 -1.10
N ALA A 127 -8.53 -11.52 -0.17
CA ALA A 127 -8.60 -11.87 1.24
C ALA A 127 -9.79 -11.17 1.94
N PRO A 128 -10.72 -11.92 2.56
CA PRO A 128 -11.97 -11.36 3.09
C PRO A 128 -11.79 -10.39 4.27
N ASN A 129 -10.72 -10.55 5.06
CA ASN A 129 -10.41 -9.76 6.25
C ASN A 129 -9.45 -8.59 5.96
N LEU A 130 -9.08 -8.39 4.70
CA LEU A 130 -8.27 -7.26 4.26
C LEU A 130 -9.11 -6.27 3.45
N ALA A 131 -8.72 -5.00 3.53
CA ALA A 131 -9.26 -3.93 2.73
C ALA A 131 -8.13 -3.33 1.89
N VAL A 132 -8.30 -3.31 0.57
CA VAL A 132 -7.36 -2.67 -0.35
C VAL A 132 -7.81 -1.23 -0.60
N ILE A 133 -6.86 -0.31 -0.55
CA ILE A 133 -7.05 1.10 -0.85
C ILE A 133 -6.32 1.39 -2.16
N ASP A 134 -7.10 1.63 -3.21
CA ASP A 134 -6.57 1.89 -4.55
C ASP A 134 -5.70 3.15 -4.60
N GLU A 135 -4.64 3.07 -5.42
CA GLU A 135 -3.81 4.22 -5.72
C GLU A 135 -4.55 5.30 -6.50
N ASN A 136 -4.38 6.54 -6.09
CA ASN A 136 -4.88 7.73 -6.77
C ASN A 136 -3.99 8.95 -6.46
N ASP A 137 -4.45 10.16 -6.71
CA ASP A 137 -3.67 11.39 -6.50
C ASP A 137 -3.38 11.70 -5.01
N HIS A 138 -4.16 11.13 -4.09
CA HIS A 138 -4.08 11.41 -2.67
C HIS A 138 -3.55 10.24 -1.84
N TYR A 139 -3.72 9.01 -2.33
CA TYR A 139 -3.43 7.79 -1.60
C TYR A 139 -2.47 6.89 -2.37
N HIS A 140 -1.53 6.29 -1.66
CA HIS A 140 -0.72 5.18 -2.17
C HIS A 140 -1.53 3.88 -2.16
N HIS A 141 -1.20 2.94 -3.07
CA HIS A 141 -1.77 1.60 -3.03
C HIS A 141 -1.46 0.93 -1.70
N SER A 142 -2.49 0.61 -0.92
CA SER A 142 -2.33 0.20 0.48
C SER A 142 -3.27 -0.93 0.86
N VAL A 143 -2.93 -1.64 1.93
CA VAL A 143 -3.71 -2.74 2.50
C VAL A 143 -3.94 -2.46 3.98
N ALA A 144 -5.16 -2.66 4.45
CA ALA A 144 -5.57 -2.49 5.85
C ALA A 144 -6.26 -3.75 6.38
N ILE A 145 -6.25 -3.92 7.71
CA ILE A 145 -7.07 -4.93 8.38
C ILE A 145 -8.52 -4.41 8.44
N LYS A 146 -9.41 -5.08 7.72
CA LYS A 146 -10.77 -4.60 7.40
C LYS A 146 -11.62 -4.33 8.64
N ASP A 147 -11.50 -5.17 9.67
CA ASP A 147 -12.28 -5.03 10.92
C ASP A 147 -11.94 -3.74 11.68
N HIS A 148 -10.70 -3.26 11.55
CA HIS A 148 -10.25 -2.03 12.19
C HIS A 148 -10.42 -0.82 11.27
N VAL A 149 -9.98 -0.94 10.01
CA VAL A 149 -9.92 0.15 9.05
C VAL A 149 -10.34 -0.36 7.67
N ASP A 150 -11.57 -0.04 7.28
CA ASP A 150 -12.02 -0.17 5.89
C ASP A 150 -11.53 0.99 5.02
N GLU A 151 -11.72 0.91 3.71
CA GLU A 151 -11.29 1.93 2.76
C GLU A 151 -11.83 3.33 3.09
N LYS A 152 -13.10 3.44 3.49
CA LYS A 152 -13.75 4.71 3.78
C LYS A 152 -13.20 5.31 5.08
N LYS A 153 -13.04 4.49 6.12
CA LYS A 153 -12.42 4.88 7.39
C LYS A 153 -10.97 5.31 7.19
N ALA A 154 -10.19 4.56 6.41
CA ALA A 154 -8.82 4.93 6.07
C ALA A 154 -8.74 6.33 5.47
N ARG A 155 -9.56 6.58 4.43
CA ARG A 155 -9.64 7.90 3.78
C ARG A 155 -10.03 8.99 4.78
N SER A 156 -11.06 8.75 5.59
CA SER A 156 -11.53 9.72 6.59
C SER A 156 -10.45 10.08 7.62
N HIS A 157 -9.77 9.08 8.19
CA HIS A 157 -8.71 9.33 9.19
C HIS A 157 -7.50 10.03 8.57
N VAL A 158 -7.11 9.66 7.35
CA VAL A 158 -6.02 10.34 6.64
C VAL A 158 -6.36 11.80 6.37
N ASP A 159 -7.59 12.07 5.90
CA ASP A 159 -8.05 13.45 5.67
C ASP A 159 -8.06 14.28 6.95
N GLU A 160 -8.37 13.65 8.10
CA GLU A 160 -8.29 14.27 9.42
C GLU A 160 -6.84 14.59 9.80
N ILE A 161 -5.91 13.64 9.68
CA ILE A 161 -4.47 13.87 9.92
C ILE A 161 -3.96 15.03 9.05
N VAL A 162 -4.31 15.03 7.76
CA VAL A 162 -3.92 16.11 6.82
C VAL A 162 -4.49 17.45 7.26
N LYS A 163 -5.73 17.50 7.74
CA LYS A 163 -6.35 18.73 8.26
C LYS A 163 -5.65 19.23 9.53
N THR A 164 -5.32 18.33 10.46
CA THR A 164 -4.62 18.65 11.70
C THR A 164 -3.24 19.25 11.41
N VAL A 165 -2.46 18.62 10.53
CA VAL A 165 -1.17 19.16 10.06
C VAL A 165 -1.34 20.54 9.41
N LYS A 166 -2.33 20.71 8.53
CA LYS A 166 -2.61 22.01 7.88
C LYS A 166 -2.97 23.11 8.88
N LYS A 167 -3.78 22.78 9.88
CA LYS A 167 -4.25 23.72 10.91
C LYS A 167 -3.13 24.13 11.85
N HIS A 168 -2.23 23.20 12.19
CA HIS A 168 -1.06 23.50 13.03
C HIS A 168 -0.05 24.39 12.28
N GLY A 169 0.16 24.17 10.99
CA GLY A 169 0.99 25.02 10.13
C GLY A 169 2.49 24.72 10.17
N GLU A 170 2.93 23.84 11.07
CA GLU A 170 4.32 23.38 11.20
C GLU A 170 4.39 21.85 11.30
N PRO A 171 5.56 21.21 11.04
CA PRO A 171 5.72 19.77 11.20
C PRO A 171 5.49 19.31 12.65
N LEU A 172 4.69 18.27 12.82
CA LEU A 172 4.34 17.66 14.11
C LEU A 172 5.01 16.30 14.26
N SER A 173 5.38 15.91 15.49
CA SER A 173 5.74 14.51 15.76
C SER A 173 4.49 13.62 15.72
N ILE A 174 4.70 12.30 15.63
CA ILE A 174 3.58 11.36 15.69
C ILE A 174 2.85 11.42 17.02
N GLU A 175 3.58 11.61 18.12
CA GLU A 175 3.00 11.77 19.46
C GLU A 175 2.12 13.03 19.51
N GLN A 176 2.59 14.15 18.97
CA GLN A 176 1.80 15.38 18.93
C GLN A 176 0.57 15.28 18.01
N LEU A 177 0.65 14.48 16.94
CA LEU A 177 -0.51 14.16 16.10
C LEU A 177 -1.48 13.26 16.84
N HIS A 178 -0.97 12.25 17.54
CA HIS A 178 -1.77 11.33 18.36
C HIS A 178 -2.48 12.06 19.50
N ASP A 179 -1.83 12.99 20.19
CA ASP A 179 -2.47 13.80 21.24
C ASP A 179 -3.65 14.65 20.71
N GLN A 180 -3.66 14.96 19.41
CA GLN A 180 -4.71 15.74 18.74
C GLN A 180 -5.76 14.88 18.04
N LEU A 181 -5.59 13.55 18.01
CA LEU A 181 -6.43 12.63 17.25
C LEU A 181 -6.87 11.46 18.13
N ASP A 182 -8.12 11.04 18.03
CA ASP A 182 -8.65 9.94 18.85
C ASP A 182 -8.28 8.57 18.25
N HIS A 183 -7.02 8.15 18.45
CA HIS A 183 -6.51 6.85 18.03
C HIS A 183 -5.94 6.05 19.21
N GLU A 184 -6.00 4.72 19.15
CA GLU A 184 -5.52 3.85 20.24
C GLU A 184 -4.01 3.93 20.50
N HIS A 185 -3.21 4.14 19.45
CA HIS A 185 -1.75 4.12 19.55
C HIS A 185 -1.10 5.03 18.49
N PRO A 186 0.03 5.71 18.81
CA PRO A 186 0.86 6.48 17.87
C PRO A 186 1.15 5.75 16.54
N ASP A 187 1.39 4.45 16.59
CA ASP A 187 1.72 3.65 15.39
C ASP A 187 0.57 3.60 14.38
N HIS A 188 -0.69 3.63 14.83
CA HIS A 188 -1.85 3.69 13.93
C HIS A 188 -1.87 5.03 13.17
N VAL A 189 -1.54 6.13 13.85
CA VAL A 189 -1.44 7.45 13.24
C VAL A 189 -0.31 7.47 12.20
N ARG A 190 0.86 6.92 12.56
CA ARG A 190 2.00 6.79 11.64
C ARG A 190 1.65 5.99 10.40
N ALA A 191 0.98 4.85 10.60
CA ALA A 191 0.54 3.97 9.53
C ALA A 191 -0.41 4.67 8.56
N LEU A 192 -1.46 5.32 9.08
CA LEU A 192 -2.41 6.10 8.30
C LEU A 192 -1.74 7.28 7.60
N ALA A 193 -0.89 8.04 8.28
CA ALA A 193 -0.16 9.15 7.67
C ALA A 193 0.71 8.68 6.50
N SER A 194 1.34 7.50 6.62
CA SER A 194 2.24 6.94 5.61
C SER A 194 1.56 6.59 4.27
N ILE A 195 0.26 6.32 4.27
CA ILE A 195 -0.48 5.98 3.04
C ILE A 195 -0.93 7.23 2.27
N SER A 196 -0.77 8.42 2.84
CA SER A 196 -1.10 9.70 2.17
C SER A 196 0.04 10.19 1.28
N LYS A 197 -0.29 10.59 0.05
CA LYS A 197 0.63 11.31 -0.87
C LYS A 197 0.78 12.80 -0.51
N ASN A 198 -0.13 13.31 0.32
CA ASN A 198 -0.14 14.71 0.76
C ASN A 198 0.75 14.97 1.98
N LEU A 199 1.19 13.92 2.66
CA LEU A 199 2.07 13.98 3.81
C LEU A 199 3.45 13.44 3.45
N ALA A 200 4.45 14.00 4.09
CA ALA A 200 5.82 13.50 4.09
C ALA A 200 6.36 13.58 5.51
N HIS A 201 7.43 12.84 5.79
CA HIS A 201 8.07 12.87 7.08
C HIS A 201 9.58 12.86 6.98
N LEU A 202 10.22 13.47 7.99
CA LEU A 202 11.66 13.44 8.17
C LEU A 202 11.99 13.44 9.67
N LYS A 203 12.82 12.49 10.11
CA LYS A 203 13.22 12.35 11.53
C LYS A 203 12.02 12.40 12.49
N ASP A 204 10.99 11.62 12.17
CA ASP A 204 9.72 11.50 12.92
C ASP A 204 8.84 12.77 12.97
N LYS A 205 9.20 13.82 12.24
CA LYS A 205 8.32 14.98 12.00
C LYS A 205 7.52 14.79 10.72
N TRP A 206 6.20 14.93 10.83
CA TRP A 206 5.23 14.80 9.76
C TRP A 206 4.68 16.16 9.36
N GLY A 207 4.61 16.38 8.05
CA GLY A 207 4.18 17.65 7.47
C GLY A 207 3.63 17.45 6.06
N LEU A 208 3.23 18.55 5.42
CA LEU A 208 2.78 18.46 4.03
C LEU A 208 3.96 18.13 3.11
N THR A 209 3.71 17.34 2.07
CA THR A 209 4.71 16.98 1.04
C THR A 209 5.38 18.18 0.38
N LYS A 210 4.72 19.35 0.41
CA LYS A 210 5.24 20.62 -0.14
C LYS A 210 6.20 21.34 0.80
N TRP A 211 6.27 20.96 2.07
CA TRP A 211 7.09 21.63 3.06
C TRP A 211 8.54 21.14 2.99
N PRO A 212 9.52 22.04 2.75
CA PRO A 212 10.93 21.68 2.67
C PRO A 212 11.49 21.04 3.95
N THR A 213 10.88 21.33 5.10
CA THR A 213 11.28 20.82 6.43
C THR A 213 11.08 19.31 6.58
N VAL A 214 10.12 18.72 5.88
CA VAL A 214 9.84 17.27 5.91
C VAL A 214 10.08 16.58 4.57
N ASN A 215 10.23 17.35 3.48
CA ASN A 215 10.51 16.83 2.16
C ASN A 215 11.51 17.73 1.39
N PRO A 216 12.78 17.77 1.81
CA PRO A 216 13.79 18.64 1.20
C PRO A 216 14.16 18.12 -0.20
N LYS A 217 13.80 18.87 -1.25
CA LYS A 217 14.02 18.46 -2.64
C LYS A 217 15.35 18.98 -3.18
N ASN A 218 15.68 20.23 -2.85
CA ASN A 218 16.87 20.90 -3.38
C ASN A 218 17.98 21.00 -2.34
N ILE A 219 19.20 21.31 -2.78
CA ILE A 219 20.37 21.40 -1.88
C ILE A 219 20.16 22.46 -0.79
N ARG A 220 19.49 23.57 -1.12
CA ARG A 220 19.12 24.63 -0.16
C ARG A 220 18.23 24.11 0.95
N ASP A 221 17.21 23.32 0.61
CA ASP A 221 16.28 22.74 1.58
C ASP A 221 17.02 21.77 2.51
N LYS A 222 17.89 20.94 1.95
CA LYS A 222 18.72 20.00 2.73
C LYS A 222 19.64 20.73 3.70
N ILE A 223 20.30 21.82 3.24
CA ILE A 223 21.13 22.67 4.10
C ILE A 223 20.28 23.29 5.21
N TYR A 224 19.10 23.83 4.90
CA TYR A 224 18.20 24.41 5.87
C TYR A 224 17.81 23.42 6.98
N VAL A 225 17.41 22.20 6.61
CA VAL A 225 17.06 21.14 7.57
C VAL A 225 18.27 20.76 8.45
N ILE A 226 19.46 20.60 7.85
CA ILE A 226 20.68 20.27 8.60
C ILE A 226 21.07 21.39 9.58
N LEU A 227 20.94 22.66 9.17
CA LEU A 227 21.25 23.81 10.03
C LEU A 227 20.24 23.96 11.16
N GLN A 228 18.95 23.74 10.90
CA GLN A 228 17.89 23.77 11.91
C GLN A 228 18.11 22.70 12.99
N ASP A 229 18.57 21.51 12.59
CA ASP A 229 18.83 20.41 13.53
C ASP A 229 20.12 20.58 14.36
N ASN A 230 21.15 21.26 13.82
CA ASN A 230 22.45 21.39 14.48
C ASN A 230 22.60 22.69 15.31
N GLY A 231 21.61 23.57 15.33
CA GLY A 231 21.51 24.70 16.27
C GLY A 231 22.64 25.75 16.22
N LYS A 232 23.62 25.65 15.30
CA LYS A 232 24.69 26.64 15.11
C LYS A 232 25.02 26.81 13.63
N PRO A 233 25.25 28.05 13.15
CA PRO A 233 25.90 28.25 11.86
C PRO A 233 27.29 27.60 11.91
N MET A 234 27.55 26.68 10.99
CA MET A 234 28.91 26.21 10.72
C MET A 234 29.68 27.42 10.18
N HIS A 235 30.52 28.02 11.02
CA HIS A 235 31.50 29.01 10.58
C HIS A 235 32.45 28.32 9.61
N PHE A 236 32.26 28.54 8.31
CA PHE A 236 33.30 28.28 7.33
C PHE A 236 34.44 29.25 7.65
N SER A 237 35.56 28.71 8.12
CA SER A 237 36.82 29.43 8.13
C SER A 237 37.29 29.52 6.67
N GLU A 238 37.70 30.71 6.25
CA GLU A 238 38.24 31.02 4.92
C GLU A 238 39.37 30.07 4.48
#